data_AF-A0AAJ5YQ91-F1
#
_entry.id   AF-A0AAJ5YQ91-F1
#
_cell.length_a   1.000
_cell.length_b   1.000
_cell.length_c   1.000
_cell.angle_alpha   90.00
_cell.angle_beta   90.00
_cell.angle_gamma   90.00
#
_symmetry.space_group_name_H-M   'P 1'
#
loop_
_entity.id
_entity.type
_entity.pdbx_description
1 polymer ?
#
loop_
_entity_poly.entity_id
_entity_poly.type
_entity_poly.pdbx_seq_one_letter_code
_entity_poly.pdbx_strand_id
1 'polypeptide(L)'
;MSHARYALSDDEDESFQPTQTSSLDTERARVKSDEPTELPPWESEVKDEASRREDSNIIQLTHAWLNERGSPEILPWNAALIEGVMDQIAQQQSILDSLMPDASTSEEEHFRLNLVQLDVERAIWLLRSYLRARISKFLPESMRDMNDPAPGASGLNQAGGMSMLRD
;
A
#
# COMPACT_ATOMS: atom_id res chain seq x y z
N MET A 1 30.13 -12.60 22.15
CA MET A 1 28.79 -12.04 22.40
C MET A 1 28.71 -11.70 23.88
N SER A 2 28.93 -10.43 24.21
CA SER A 2 29.13 -9.96 25.58
C SER A 2 27.81 -9.88 26.34
N HIS A 3 27.80 -10.48 27.52
CA HIS A 3 26.72 -10.50 28.51
C HIS A 3 27.01 -9.42 29.57
N ALA A 4 26.09 -8.48 29.79
CA ALA A 4 26.06 -7.63 30.98
C ALA A 4 24.58 -7.48 31.37
N ARG A 5 24.03 -8.30 32.29
CA ARG A 5 24.11 -8.26 33.76
C ARG A 5 23.65 -6.93 34.37
N TYR A 6 22.38 -6.96 34.78
CA TYR A 6 21.69 -6.08 35.71
C TYR A 6 22.56 -5.73 36.92
N ALA A 7 22.56 -4.45 37.31
CA ALA A 7 22.89 -4.01 38.66
C ALA A 7 21.69 -3.24 39.21
N LEU A 8 20.92 -3.92 40.06
CA LEU A 8 19.98 -3.34 41.01
C LEU A 8 20.83 -2.61 42.07
N SER A 9 20.63 -1.31 42.24
CA SER A 9 21.00 -0.62 43.48
C SER A 9 19.72 -0.37 44.25
N ASP A 10 19.58 -1.20 45.27
CA ASP A 10 18.62 -1.17 46.36
C ASP A 10 19.02 -0.02 47.30
N ASP A 11 18.12 0.92 47.55
CA ASP A 11 18.15 1.75 48.75
C ASP A 11 16.69 2.07 49.10
N GLU A 12 16.24 1.43 50.16
CA GLU A 12 14.88 1.48 50.70
C GLU A 12 14.61 2.75 51.51
N ASP A 13 13.30 2.99 51.71
CA ASP A 13 12.67 3.70 52.83
C ASP A 13 12.80 5.23 52.92
N GLU A 14 11.84 5.96 52.32
CA GLU A 14 11.21 7.07 53.03
C GLU A 14 9.68 7.06 52.88
N SER A 15 9.04 7.14 54.04
CA SER A 15 7.64 6.88 54.33
C SER A 15 6.62 7.79 53.64
N PHE A 16 5.53 7.18 53.17
CA PHE A 16 4.32 7.85 52.71
C PHE A 16 3.61 8.60 53.85
N GLN A 17 3.49 9.93 53.75
CA GLN A 17 2.67 10.75 54.66
C GLN A 17 1.55 11.43 53.84
N PRO A 18 0.26 11.11 54.05
CA PRO A 18 -0.82 11.79 53.35
C PRO A 18 -1.13 13.11 54.05
N THR A 19 -0.68 14.24 53.48
CA THR A 19 -1.04 15.57 53.98
C THR A 19 -2.30 16.07 53.27
N GLN A 20 -3.41 15.87 53.99
CA GLN A 20 -4.64 16.68 54.09
C GLN A 20 -4.99 17.63 52.93
N THR A 21 -6.15 17.36 52.34
CA THR A 21 -6.87 18.22 51.40
C THR A 21 -7.22 19.56 52.06
N SER A 22 -6.69 20.67 51.55
CA SER A 22 -7.20 22.01 51.84
C SER A 22 -7.68 22.68 50.56
N SER A 23 -8.89 23.22 50.67
CA SER A 23 -9.73 23.86 49.68
C SER A 23 -9.14 25.15 49.10
N LEU A 24 -9.75 25.62 47.99
CA LEU A 24 -9.62 26.92 47.28
C LEU A 24 -8.50 26.91 46.21
N ASP A 25 -8.68 27.23 44.93
CA ASP A 25 -9.70 28.01 44.22
C ASP A 25 -9.89 27.52 42.78
N THR A 26 -11.13 27.62 42.30
CA THR A 26 -11.49 27.43 40.89
C THR A 26 -11.21 28.72 40.14
N GLU A 27 -10.03 28.86 39.53
CA GLU A 27 -9.84 29.79 38.43
C GLU A 27 -9.76 29.00 37.12
N ARG A 28 -10.94 28.76 36.55
CA ARG A 28 -11.12 28.30 35.18
C ARG A 28 -10.64 29.42 34.25
N ALA A 29 -9.39 29.34 33.82
CA ALA A 29 -8.86 30.20 32.78
C ALA A 29 -9.80 30.17 31.57
N ARG A 30 -10.41 31.33 31.30
CA ARG A 30 -11.32 31.55 30.17
C ARG A 30 -10.50 31.39 28.88
N VAL A 31 -10.64 30.25 28.22
CA VAL A 31 -10.14 30.03 26.86
C VAL A 31 -10.73 31.14 25.99
N LYS A 32 -9.87 32.06 25.52
CA LYS A 32 -10.24 33.06 24.51
C LYS A 32 -10.44 32.30 23.21
N SER A 33 -11.69 32.21 22.78
CA SER A 33 -12.15 31.36 21.68
C SER A 33 -11.94 31.94 20.28
N ASP A 34 -11.40 33.16 20.15
CA ASP A 34 -11.43 33.90 18.89
C ASP A 34 -10.06 34.43 18.45
N GLU A 35 -8.99 33.64 18.62
CA GLU A 35 -7.74 33.89 17.92
C GLU A 35 -7.71 33.00 16.67
N PRO A 36 -7.61 33.55 15.44
CA PRO A 36 -7.41 32.74 14.26
C PRO A 36 -6.05 32.07 14.44
N THR A 37 -6.04 30.79 14.78
CA THR A 37 -4.82 29.98 14.83
C THR A 37 -4.21 29.98 13.44
N GLU A 38 -3.29 30.91 13.16
CA GLU A 38 -2.38 30.80 12.04
C GLU A 38 -1.55 29.55 12.30
N LEU A 39 -1.89 28.49 11.56
CA LEU A 39 -1.19 27.22 11.65
C LEU A 39 0.29 27.48 11.36
N PRO A 40 1.20 26.87 12.13
CA PRO A 40 2.61 27.08 11.94
C PRO A 40 3.04 26.75 10.49
N PRO A 41 4.08 27.40 9.94
CA PRO A 41 4.44 27.31 8.51
C PRO A 41 4.61 25.88 7.96
N TRP A 42 5.04 24.96 8.82
CA TRP A 42 5.25 23.55 8.49
C TRP A 42 3.96 22.70 8.46
N GLU A 43 2.82 23.21 8.93
CA GLU A 43 1.49 22.58 8.77
C GLU A 43 0.77 23.06 7.50
N SER A 44 1.05 24.27 7.02
CA SER A 44 0.53 24.77 5.74
C SER A 44 1.20 24.10 4.55
N GLU A 45 2.52 23.89 4.60
CA GLU A 45 3.28 23.27 3.50
C GLU A 45 2.88 21.81 3.25
N VAL A 46 2.67 21.02 4.31
CA VAL A 46 2.22 19.61 4.18
C VAL A 46 0.84 19.48 3.52
N LYS A 47 -0.04 20.47 3.65
CA LYS A 47 -1.35 20.48 3.00
C LYS A 47 -1.24 20.77 1.49
N ASP A 48 -0.27 21.59 1.10
CA ASP A 48 0.01 21.93 -0.30
C ASP A 48 0.74 20.80 -1.04
N GLU A 49 1.60 20.03 -0.36
CA GLU A 49 2.16 18.78 -0.89
C GLU A 49 1.11 17.66 -0.97
N ALA A 50 0.22 17.56 0.02
CA ALA A 50 -0.84 16.55 0.04
C ALA A 50 -1.91 16.80 -1.02
N SER A 51 -2.22 18.06 -1.33
CA SER A 51 -3.18 18.43 -2.39
C SER A 51 -2.59 18.40 -3.79
N ARG A 52 -1.29 18.70 -3.97
CA ARG A 52 -0.60 18.55 -5.28
C ARG A 52 -0.39 17.10 -5.68
N ARG A 53 -0.35 16.19 -4.71
CA ARG A 53 -0.65 14.77 -4.92
C ARG A 53 -2.15 14.62 -5.10
N GLU A 54 -2.74 15.28 -6.11
CA GLU A 54 -3.99 14.76 -6.68
C GLU A 54 -3.71 13.28 -6.93
N ASP A 55 -4.35 12.43 -6.13
CA ASP A 55 -3.87 11.08 -5.85
C ASP A 55 -3.54 10.38 -7.17
N SER A 56 -2.28 9.99 -7.39
CA SER A 56 -1.90 9.31 -8.63
C SER A 56 -2.92 8.22 -8.95
N ASN A 57 -3.38 8.09 -10.20
CA ASN A 57 -4.44 7.13 -10.55
C ASN A 57 -4.14 5.71 -10.03
N ILE A 58 -2.86 5.32 -9.97
CA ILE A 58 -2.45 4.04 -9.39
C ILE A 58 -2.65 3.96 -7.86
N ILE A 59 -2.44 5.07 -7.14
CA ILE A 59 -2.70 5.19 -5.70
C ILE A 59 -4.20 5.13 -5.45
N GLN A 60 -5.00 5.90 -6.20
CA GLN A 60 -6.47 5.83 -6.12
C GLN A 60 -6.98 4.42 -6.41
N LEU A 61 -6.45 3.75 -7.44
CA LEU A 61 -6.79 2.37 -7.74
C LEU A 61 -6.39 1.41 -6.61
N THR A 62 -5.25 1.64 -5.96
CA THR A 62 -4.82 0.83 -4.81
C THR A 62 -5.80 0.96 -3.65
N HIS A 63 -6.26 2.17 -3.34
CA HIS A 63 -7.29 2.40 -2.32
C HIS A 63 -8.61 1.75 -2.71
N ALA A 64 -9.07 1.94 -3.95
CA ALA A 64 -10.29 1.31 -4.46
C ALA A 64 -10.20 -0.23 -4.38
N TRP A 65 -9.03 -0.81 -4.70
CA TRP A 65 -8.76 -2.23 -4.59
C TRP A 65 -8.81 -2.75 -3.15
N LEU A 66 -8.17 -2.05 -2.22
CA LEU A 66 -8.18 -2.42 -0.81
C LEU A 66 -9.60 -2.36 -0.24
N ASN A 67 -10.33 -1.28 -0.53
CA ASN A 67 -11.70 -1.09 -0.08
C ASN A 67 -12.64 -2.15 -0.67
N GLU A 68 -12.48 -2.48 -1.95
CA GLU A 68 -13.26 -3.53 -2.59
C GLU A 68 -13.03 -4.88 -1.89
N ARG A 69 -11.79 -5.24 -1.58
CA ARG A 69 -11.51 -6.50 -0.87
C ARG A 69 -12.00 -6.51 0.58
N GLY A 70 -12.02 -5.35 1.24
CA GLY A 70 -12.49 -5.22 2.62
C GLY A 70 -14.01 -5.15 2.76
N SER A 71 -14.72 -4.81 1.68
CA SER A 71 -16.18 -4.67 1.69
C SER A 71 -16.87 -6.02 1.38
N PRO A 72 -17.90 -6.43 2.13
CA PRO A 72 -18.70 -7.62 1.80
C PRO A 72 -19.56 -7.39 0.55
N GLU A 73 -20.05 -6.17 0.37
CA GLU A 73 -20.87 -5.74 -0.76
C GLU A 73 -20.03 -5.06 -1.83
N ILE A 74 -20.57 -5.02 -3.05
CA ILE A 74 -19.89 -4.37 -4.17
C ILE A 74 -19.96 -2.84 -4.05
N LEU A 75 -18.81 -2.18 -4.15
CA LEU A 75 -18.72 -0.73 -4.05
C LEU A 75 -19.16 -0.05 -5.36
N PRO A 76 -19.45 1.27 -5.36
CA PRO A 76 -19.74 2.00 -6.60
C PRO A 76 -18.65 1.86 -7.66
N TRP A 77 -19.04 1.85 -8.93
CA TRP A 77 -18.09 1.80 -10.06
C TRP A 77 -17.55 3.19 -10.36
N ASN A 78 -16.23 3.35 -10.35
CA ASN A 78 -15.57 4.59 -10.75
C ASN A 78 -14.96 4.44 -12.14
N ALA A 79 -15.76 4.70 -13.18
CA ALA A 79 -15.35 4.56 -14.58
C ALA A 79 -14.14 5.45 -14.92
N ALA A 80 -14.18 6.72 -14.52
CA ALA A 80 -13.16 7.70 -14.83
C ALA A 80 -11.77 7.29 -14.30
N LEU A 81 -11.71 6.75 -13.08
CA LEU A 81 -10.46 6.23 -12.51
C LEU A 81 -9.91 5.06 -13.33
N ILE A 82 -10.77 4.11 -13.69
CA ILE A 82 -10.35 2.90 -14.41
C ILE A 82 -9.92 3.22 -15.83
N GLU A 83 -10.66 4.06 -16.54
CA GLU A 83 -10.28 4.60 -17.85
C GLU A 83 -8.95 5.34 -17.77
N GLY A 84 -8.77 6.22 -16.77
CA GLY A 84 -7.51 6.92 -16.56
C GLY A 84 -6.31 6.00 -16.29
N VAL A 85 -6.49 4.89 -15.56
CA VAL A 85 -5.42 3.89 -15.38
C VAL A 85 -5.15 3.12 -16.67
N MET A 86 -6.19 2.70 -17.40
CA MET A 86 -6.03 1.97 -18.66
C MET A 86 -5.30 2.82 -19.71
N ASP A 87 -5.64 4.10 -19.82
CA ASP A 87 -4.99 5.04 -20.73
C ASP A 87 -3.51 5.24 -20.36
N GLN A 88 -3.19 5.40 -19.07
CA GLN A 88 -1.80 5.52 -18.61
C GLN A 88 -0.98 4.25 -18.90
N ILE A 89 -1.55 3.06 -18.68
CA ILE A 89 -0.90 1.79 -19.02
C ILE A 89 -0.63 1.72 -20.52
N ALA A 90 -1.63 2.03 -21.35
CA ALA A 90 -1.49 1.98 -22.81
C ALA A 90 -0.44 2.98 -23.32
N GLN A 91 -0.40 4.19 -22.75
CA GLN A 91 0.61 5.20 -23.08
C GLN A 91 2.02 4.73 -22.71
N GLN A 92 2.22 4.19 -21.50
CA GLN A 92 3.53 3.69 -21.07
C GLN A 92 4.00 2.50 -21.90
N GLN A 93 3.09 1.59 -22.26
CA GLN A 93 3.41 0.48 -23.18
C GLN A 93 3.86 1.00 -24.55
N SER A 94 3.13 1.96 -25.13
CA SER A 94 3.53 2.55 -26.42
C SER A 94 4.90 3.22 -26.37
N ILE A 95 5.23 3.87 -25.26
CA ILE A 95 6.55 4.48 -25.07
C ILE A 95 7.63 3.40 -24.98
N LEU A 96 7.42 2.35 -24.16
CA LEU A 96 8.34 1.23 -24.03
C LEU A 96 8.58 0.53 -25.37
N ASP A 97 7.52 0.24 -26.13
CA ASP A 97 7.59 -0.40 -27.44
C ASP A 97 8.42 0.43 -28.44
N SER A 98 8.42 1.76 -28.30
CA SER A 98 9.20 2.66 -29.16
C SER A 98 10.68 2.77 -28.77
N LEU A 99 11.00 2.61 -27.48
CA LEU A 99 12.35 2.84 -26.94
C LEU A 99 13.16 1.55 -26.75
N MET A 100 12.49 0.42 -26.46
CA MET A 100 13.14 -0.86 -26.20
C MET A 100 13.90 -1.49 -27.39
N PRO A 101 13.47 -1.35 -28.67
CA PRO A 101 14.19 -1.96 -29.79
C PRO A 101 15.47 -1.21 -30.20
N ASP A 102 15.77 -0.06 -29.60
CA ASP A 102 16.95 0.73 -29.96
C ASP A 102 18.23 0.14 -29.34
N ALA A 103 18.96 -0.63 -30.15
CA ALA A 103 20.23 -1.24 -29.81
C ALA A 103 21.40 -0.25 -29.60
N SER A 104 21.17 1.06 -29.81
CA SER A 104 22.15 2.11 -29.52
C SER A 104 22.04 2.68 -28.10
N THR A 105 21.04 2.27 -27.33
CA THR A 105 20.86 2.72 -25.95
C THR A 105 21.93 2.13 -25.02
N SER A 106 22.32 2.92 -24.02
CA SER A 106 23.29 2.48 -23.02
C SER A 106 22.71 1.39 -22.12
N GLU A 107 23.58 0.57 -21.52
CA GLU A 107 23.17 -0.47 -20.56
C GLU A 107 22.36 0.12 -19.38
N GLU A 108 22.71 1.33 -18.94
CA GLU A 108 21.99 2.05 -17.89
C GLU A 108 20.57 2.45 -18.34
N GLU A 109 20.40 2.90 -19.58
CA GLU A 109 19.07 3.21 -20.13
C GLU A 109 18.21 1.96 -20.29
N HIS A 110 18.79 0.86 -20.78
CA HIS A 110 18.11 -0.43 -20.83
C HIS A 110 17.63 -0.90 -19.44
N PHE A 111 18.45 -0.73 -18.40
CA PHE A 111 18.05 -1.06 -17.02
C PHE A 111 16.87 -0.19 -16.54
N ARG A 112 16.88 1.11 -16.84
CA ARG A 112 15.77 2.01 -16.49
C ARG A 112 14.49 1.64 -17.24
N LEU A 113 14.58 1.28 -18.53
CA LEU A 113 13.43 0.81 -19.30
C LEU A 113 12.84 -0.48 -18.73
N ASN A 114 13.68 -1.43 -18.29
CA ASN A 114 13.23 -2.65 -17.62
C ASN A 114 12.49 -2.36 -16.31
N LEU A 115 12.91 -1.36 -15.54
CA LEU A 115 12.20 -0.96 -14.32
C LEU A 115 10.80 -0.42 -14.65
N VAL A 116 10.69 0.43 -15.68
CA VAL A 116 9.40 0.96 -16.14
C VAL A 116 8.49 -0.16 -16.67
N GLN A 117 9.04 -1.12 -17.40
CA GLN A 117 8.32 -2.31 -17.85
C GLN A 117 7.73 -3.09 -16.66
N LEU A 118 8.51 -3.34 -15.62
CA LEU A 118 8.03 -4.02 -14.41
C LEU A 118 6.92 -3.22 -13.70
N ASP A 119 7.02 -1.89 -13.66
CA ASP A 119 5.99 -1.05 -13.07
C ASP A 119 4.68 -1.08 -13.87
N VAL A 120 4.74 -1.13 -15.20
CA VAL A 120 3.57 -1.35 -16.06
C VAL A 120 2.93 -2.71 -15.77
N GLU A 121 3.72 -3.78 -15.67
CA GLU A 121 3.21 -5.12 -15.34
C GLU A 121 2.52 -5.15 -13.97
N ARG A 122 3.09 -4.46 -12.97
CA ARG A 122 2.47 -4.31 -11.64
C ARG A 122 1.14 -3.56 -11.71
N ALA A 123 1.05 -2.50 -12.51
CA ALA A 123 -0.19 -1.75 -12.69
C ALA A 123 -1.28 -2.61 -13.34
N ILE A 124 -0.92 -3.39 -14.35
CA ILE A 124 -1.83 -4.33 -15.01
C ILE A 124 -2.30 -5.41 -14.02
N TRP A 125 -1.39 -5.95 -13.21
CA TRP A 125 -1.74 -6.92 -12.18
C TRP A 125 -2.74 -6.33 -11.19
N LEU A 126 -2.51 -5.09 -10.71
CA LEU A 126 -3.39 -4.41 -9.78
C LEU A 126 -4.79 -4.21 -10.37
N LEU A 127 -4.88 -3.71 -11.60
CA LEU A 127 -6.15 -3.52 -12.30
C LEU A 127 -6.91 -4.85 -12.47
N ARG A 128 -6.23 -5.91 -12.91
CA ARG A 128 -6.83 -7.25 -13.02
C ARG A 128 -7.31 -7.78 -11.68
N SER A 129 -6.52 -7.60 -10.63
CA SER A 129 -6.85 -8.01 -9.27
C SER A 129 -8.11 -7.30 -8.75
N TYR A 130 -8.23 -5.99 -9.00
CA TYR A 130 -9.42 -5.20 -8.70
C TYR A 130 -10.67 -5.70 -9.42
N LEU A 131 -10.59 -5.90 -10.74
CA LEU A 131 -11.74 -6.36 -11.52
C LEU A 131 -12.16 -7.77 -11.10
N ARG A 132 -11.22 -8.68 -10.82
CA ARG A 132 -11.53 -10.02 -10.29
C ARG A 132 -12.24 -9.96 -8.95
N ALA A 133 -11.78 -9.11 -8.03
CA ALA A 133 -12.42 -8.92 -6.73
C ALA A 133 -13.87 -8.41 -6.86
N ARG A 134 -14.17 -7.57 -7.86
CA ARG A 134 -15.54 -7.14 -8.15
C ARG A 134 -16.38 -8.23 -8.79
N ILE A 135 -15.83 -8.94 -9.78
CA ILE A 135 -16.55 -10.01 -10.49
C ILE A 135 -16.91 -11.14 -9.52
N SER A 136 -16.02 -11.51 -8.60
CA SER A 136 -16.33 -12.53 -7.60
C SER A 136 -17.56 -12.16 -6.78
N LYS A 137 -17.78 -10.87 -6.48
CA LYS A 137 -18.97 -10.37 -5.77
C LYS A 137 -20.29 -10.52 -6.53
N PHE A 138 -20.25 -10.53 -7.85
CA PHE A 138 -21.43 -10.79 -8.67
C PHE A 138 -21.73 -12.28 -8.85
N LEU A 139 -20.70 -13.13 -8.75
CA LEU A 139 -20.84 -14.55 -9.01
C LEU A 139 -21.51 -15.28 -7.83
N PRO A 140 -22.44 -16.22 -8.12
CA PRO A 140 -23.00 -17.11 -7.09
C PRO A 140 -21.89 -17.81 -6.32
N GLU A 141 -22.10 -18.06 -5.03
CA GLU A 141 -21.10 -18.66 -4.15
C GLU A 141 -20.55 -19.97 -4.71
N SER A 142 -21.40 -20.79 -5.34
CA SER A 142 -21.01 -22.06 -5.97
C SER A 142 -20.05 -21.94 -7.15
N MET A 143 -19.87 -20.75 -7.73
CA MET A 143 -19.01 -20.49 -8.88
C MET A 143 -17.72 -19.72 -8.53
N ARG A 144 -17.63 -19.17 -7.31
CA ARG A 144 -16.43 -18.46 -6.83
C ARG A 144 -15.22 -19.39 -6.67
N ASP A 145 -15.44 -20.60 -6.16
CA ASP A 145 -14.39 -21.58 -5.86
C ASP A 145 -13.71 -22.17 -7.11
N MET A 146 -14.29 -21.96 -8.30
CA MET A 146 -13.74 -22.46 -9.57
C MET A 146 -12.64 -21.57 -10.17
N ASN A 147 -12.46 -20.35 -9.66
CA ASN A 147 -11.48 -19.40 -10.19
C ASN A 147 -10.13 -19.43 -9.43
N ASP A 148 -10.04 -20.21 -8.36
CA ASP A 148 -8.76 -20.55 -7.72
C ASP A 148 -8.14 -21.77 -8.42
N PRO A 149 -6.86 -21.71 -8.82
CA PRO A 149 -6.19 -22.90 -9.32
C PRO A 149 -6.21 -23.96 -8.20
N ALA A 150 -6.72 -25.15 -8.52
CA ALA A 150 -6.82 -26.24 -7.56
C ALA A 150 -5.48 -26.39 -6.81
N PRO A 151 -5.50 -26.53 -5.46
CA PRO A 151 -4.29 -26.71 -4.69
C PRO A 151 -3.58 -27.99 -5.17
N GLY A 152 -2.53 -27.80 -5.98
CA GLY A 152 -1.82 -28.88 -6.66
C GLY A 152 -1.55 -28.66 -8.16
N ALA A 153 -2.21 -27.71 -8.84
CA ALA A 153 -2.01 -27.50 -10.27
C ALA A 153 -0.62 -26.95 -10.65
N SER A 154 0.10 -26.33 -9.71
CA SER A 154 1.47 -25.81 -9.92
C SER A 154 2.57 -26.87 -9.80
N GLY A 155 2.23 -28.14 -9.51
CA GLY A 155 3.22 -29.20 -9.22
C GLY A 155 3.56 -30.15 -10.36
N LEU A 156 2.89 -30.09 -11.53
CA LEU A 156 3.01 -31.15 -12.55
C LEU A 156 4.01 -30.88 -13.69
N ASN A 157 4.66 -29.72 -13.75
CA ASN A 157 5.63 -29.40 -14.82
C ASN A 157 7.10 -29.56 -14.39
N GLN A 158 7.39 -30.27 -13.29
CA GLN A 158 8.76 -30.51 -12.82
C GLN A 158 9.05 -32.00 -12.58
N ALA A 159 8.58 -32.88 -13.47
CA ALA A 159 8.93 -34.29 -13.45
C ALA A 159 8.89 -34.89 -14.86
N GLY A 160 9.85 -34.51 -15.71
CA GLY A 160 9.90 -35.02 -17.08
C GLY A 160 11.21 -34.72 -17.78
N GLY A 161 12.34 -35.09 -17.17
CA GLY A 161 13.62 -34.89 -17.85
C GLY A 161 14.86 -35.22 -17.04
N MET A 162 14.94 -36.36 -16.36
CA MET A 162 16.28 -36.93 -16.11
C MET A 162 16.25 -38.44 -15.89
N SER A 163 17.05 -39.12 -16.72
CA SER A 163 17.66 -40.44 -16.52
C SER A 163 16.81 -41.68 -16.78
N MET A 164 17.01 -42.25 -17.98
CA MET A 164 17.16 -43.70 -18.13
C MET A 164 18.52 -43.94 -18.80
N LEU A 165 19.51 -44.19 -17.94
CA LEU A 165 20.74 -44.93 -18.27
C LEU A 165 20.39 -46.43 -18.19
N ARG A 166 20.64 -47.18 -19.28
CA ARG A 166 20.80 -48.66 -19.40
C ARG A 166 20.85 -48.97 -20.90
N ASP A 167 21.77 -49.73 -21.47
CA ASP A 167 22.93 -50.52 -20.99
C ASP A 167 24.08 -50.33 -21.99
#